data_AF-A0A0P0CN81-F1
#
_entry.id   AF-A0A0P0CN81-F1
#
_cell.length_a   1.000
_cell.length_b   1.000
_cell.length_c   1.000
_cell.angle_alpha   90.00
_cell.angle_beta   90.00
_cell.angle_gamma   90.00
#
_symmetry.space_group_name_H-M   'P 1'
#
loop_
_entity.id
_entity.type
_entity.pdbx_description
1 polymer ?
#
loop_
_entity_poly.entity_id
_entity_poly.type
_entity_poly.pdbx_seq_one_letter_code
_entity_poly.pdbx_strand_id
1 'polypeptide(L)'
;MRCGLYLRLYAGASALRCSHLNRALGSKNMTTTLLSLLTFFLGLILGHWLSIGRDKRKEFNEAVIPVRAWLLREKESPNPYSRLPSEEELDIFIHYLRPWQRGVFLKHLKSYKELHHSLRVQDSYGGISYQSDTAIRQELNKLFSYTGRK
;
A
#
# COMPACT_ATOMS: atom_id res chain seq x y z
N MET A 1 -79.02 6.63 1.18
CA MET A 1 -78.87 7.46 2.39
C MET A 1 -77.38 7.47 2.76
N ARG A 2 -76.61 8.55 2.80
CA ARG A 2 -76.87 10.00 2.82
C ARG A 2 -75.88 10.71 1.90
N CYS A 3 -76.42 11.64 1.11
CA CYS A 3 -75.70 12.70 0.41
C CYS A 3 -75.18 13.75 1.40
N GLY A 4 -74.11 14.44 1.00
CA GLY A 4 -73.63 15.71 1.56
C GLY A 4 -72.29 16.02 0.88
N LEU A 5 -72.19 16.77 -0.21
CA LEU A 5 -72.74 18.11 -0.53
C LEU A 5 -72.25 19.18 0.44
N TYR A 6 -70.97 19.54 0.30
CA TYR A 6 -70.48 20.87 0.66
C TYR A 6 -69.68 21.46 -0.51
N LEU A 7 -70.44 22.15 -1.36
CA LEU A 7 -69.96 23.17 -2.27
C LEU A 7 -69.69 24.44 -1.43
N ARG A 8 -68.44 24.91 -1.35
CA ARG A 8 -68.16 26.28 -0.92
C ARG A 8 -67.04 26.90 -1.75
N LEU A 9 -67.52 27.59 -2.77
CA LEU A 9 -66.97 28.80 -3.38
C LEU A 9 -65.79 29.44 -2.62
N TYR A 10 -64.60 29.33 -3.20
CA TYR A 10 -63.57 30.36 -3.12
C TYR A 10 -63.13 30.70 -4.55
N ALA A 11 -63.95 31.51 -5.20
CA ALA A 11 -63.56 32.31 -6.34
C ALA A 11 -63.04 33.64 -5.80
N GLY A 12 -61.75 33.94 -5.99
CA GLY A 12 -61.24 35.27 -5.68
C GLY A 12 -59.75 35.32 -5.39
N ALA A 13 -59.02 35.88 -6.35
CA ALA A 13 -57.73 36.55 -6.19
C ALA A 13 -56.51 35.67 -5.86
N SER A 14 -55.84 35.17 -6.90
CA SER A 14 -54.36 34.98 -6.93
C SER A 14 -53.84 34.77 -8.36
N ALA A 15 -54.25 35.62 -9.31
CA ALA A 15 -53.84 35.52 -10.72
C ALA A 15 -52.69 36.46 -11.13
N LEU A 16 -51.98 37.08 -10.18
CA LEU A 16 -50.93 38.07 -10.49
C LEU A 16 -49.69 37.90 -9.60
N ARG A 17 -49.04 36.74 -9.67
CA ARG A 17 -47.64 36.61 -9.20
C ARG A 17 -46.91 35.39 -9.76
N CYS A 18 -47.00 35.15 -11.08
CA CYS A 18 -46.37 33.98 -11.69
C CYS A 18 -45.46 34.28 -12.89
N SER A 19 -44.84 35.47 -12.94
CA SER A 19 -43.90 35.84 -14.02
C SER A 19 -42.48 36.18 -13.56
N HIS A 20 -42.22 36.27 -12.24
CA HIS A 20 -40.90 36.63 -11.71
C HIS A 20 -40.05 35.45 -11.19
N LEU A 21 -40.58 34.22 -11.15
CA LEU A 21 -39.88 33.06 -10.58
C LEU A 21 -39.06 32.24 -11.60
N ASN A 22 -39.17 32.51 -12.90
CA ASN A 22 -38.50 31.70 -13.93
C ASN A 22 -37.09 32.19 -14.31
N ARG A 23 -36.67 33.40 -13.90
CA ARG A 23 -35.32 33.91 -14.20
C ARG A 23 -34.23 33.41 -13.27
N ALA A 24 -34.57 32.89 -12.09
CA ALA A 24 -33.60 32.36 -11.12
C ALA A 24 -33.35 30.83 -11.26
N LEU A 25 -34.13 30.13 -12.08
CA LEU A 25 -34.03 28.68 -12.29
C LEU A 25 -32.97 28.28 -13.32
N GLY A 26 -32.61 29.17 -14.25
CA GLY A 26 -31.57 28.90 -15.25
C GLY A 26 -30.16 28.76 -14.67
N SER A 27 -29.83 29.53 -13.63
CA SER A 27 -28.51 29.52 -13.00
C SER A 27 -28.30 28.31 -12.06
N LYS A 28 -29.33 27.90 -11.31
CA LYS A 28 -29.24 26.76 -10.36
C LYS A 28 -29.04 25.41 -11.05
N ASN A 29 -29.50 25.25 -12.29
CA ASN A 29 -29.36 23.99 -13.04
C ASN A 29 -27.96 23.83 -13.65
N MET A 30 -27.32 24.93 -14.06
CA MET A 30 -25.92 24.89 -14.51
C MET A 30 -24.96 24.57 -13.37
N THR A 31 -25.16 25.15 -12.18
CA THR A 31 -24.26 24.91 -11.05
C THR A 31 -24.35 23.49 -10.52
N THR A 32 -25.55 22.90 -10.44
CA THR A 32 -25.75 21.50 -10.05
C THR A 32 -25.12 20.52 -11.03
N THR A 33 -25.26 20.77 -12.34
CA THR A 33 -24.62 19.95 -13.38
C THR A 33 -23.09 20.02 -13.29
N LEU A 34 -22.52 21.23 -13.16
CA LEU A 34 -21.08 21.44 -12.95
C LEU A 34 -20.58 20.75 -11.67
N LEU A 35 -21.34 20.85 -10.58
CA LEU A 35 -20.98 20.22 -9.31
C LEU A 35 -20.98 18.69 -9.44
N SER A 36 -22.00 18.12 -10.09
CA SER A 36 -22.08 16.67 -10.32
C SER A 36 -20.90 16.16 -11.17
N LEU A 37 -20.55 16.89 -12.22
CA LEU A 37 -19.41 16.57 -13.08
C LEU A 37 -18.08 16.67 -12.32
N LEU A 38 -17.89 17.71 -11.50
CA LEU A 38 -16.71 17.86 -10.65
C LEU A 38 -16.57 16.70 -9.67
N THR A 39 -17.66 16.34 -8.98
CA THR A 39 -17.65 15.22 -8.03
C THR A 39 -17.38 13.87 -8.72
N PHE A 40 -17.87 13.69 -9.94
CA PHE A 40 -17.58 12.51 -10.75
C PHE A 40 -16.09 12.40 -11.08
N PHE A 41 -15.46 13.49 -11.57
CA PHE A 41 -14.03 13.49 -11.85
C PHE A 41 -13.19 13.29 -10.60
N LEU A 42 -13.58 13.89 -9.46
CA LEU A 42 -12.92 13.65 -8.18
C LEU A 42 -12.97 12.17 -7.79
N GLY A 43 -14.14 11.55 -7.91
CA GLY A 43 -14.32 10.12 -7.65
C GLY A 43 -13.48 9.24 -8.57
N LEU A 44 -13.37 9.61 -9.85
CA LEU A 44 -12.56 8.88 -10.83
C LEU A 44 -11.07 8.96 -10.51
N ILE A 45 -10.55 10.16 -10.21
CA ILE A 45 -9.14 10.37 -9.85
C ILE A 45 -8.79 9.61 -8.56
N LEU A 46 -9.62 9.75 -7.52
CA LEU A 46 -9.40 9.07 -6.24
C LEU A 46 -9.49 7.55 -6.40
N GLY A 47 -10.47 7.03 -7.14
CA GLY A 47 -10.63 5.61 -7.41
C GLY A 47 -9.44 5.03 -8.17
N HIS A 48 -8.97 5.72 -9.20
CA HIS A 48 -7.81 5.30 -9.98
C HIS A 48 -6.53 5.27 -9.13
N TRP A 49 -6.27 6.32 -8.35
CA TRP A 49 -5.11 6.40 -7.47
C TRP A 49 -5.12 5.28 -6.42
N LEU A 50 -6.29 4.98 -5.84
CA LEU A 50 -6.44 3.94 -4.84
C LEU A 50 -6.23 2.53 -5.43
N SER A 51 -6.69 2.31 -6.67
CA SER A 51 -6.48 1.05 -7.40
C SER A 51 -4.99 0.78 -7.63
N ILE A 52 -4.25 1.76 -8.16
CA ILE A 52 -2.80 1.65 -8.38
C ILE A 52 -2.06 1.41 -7.05
N GLY A 53 -2.46 2.12 -5.99
CA GLY A 53 -1.86 1.96 -4.67
C GLY A 53 -2.10 0.57 -4.07
N ARG A 54 -3.20 -0.10 -4.39
CA ARG A 54 -3.50 -1.48 -3.92
C ARG A 54 -2.60 -2.49 -4.61
N ASP A 55 -2.48 -2.45 -5.93
CA ASP A 55 -1.72 -3.44 -6.69
C ASP A 55 -0.22 -3.34 -6.37
N LYS A 56 0.32 -2.11 -6.29
CA LYS A 56 1.72 -1.90 -5.87
C LYS A 56 2.03 -2.41 -4.46
N ARG A 57 1.05 -2.36 -3.54
CA ARG A 57 1.22 -2.92 -2.18
C ARG A 57 1.25 -4.45 -2.21
N LYS A 58 0.43 -5.06 -3.06
CA LYS A 58 0.38 -6.52 -3.24
C LYS A 58 1.69 -7.04 -3.82
N GLU A 59 2.17 -6.45 -4.91
CA GLU A 59 3.43 -6.83 -5.54
C GLU A 59 4.64 -6.68 -4.60
N PHE A 60 4.71 -5.58 -3.85
CA PHE A 60 5.76 -5.40 -2.86
C PHE A 60 5.73 -6.49 -1.78
N ASN A 61 4.53 -6.83 -1.28
CA ASN A 61 4.39 -7.85 -0.26
C ASN A 61 4.83 -9.22 -0.81
N GLU A 62 4.44 -9.55 -2.05
CA GLU A 62 4.87 -10.78 -2.73
C GLU A 62 6.39 -10.85 -2.87
N ALA A 63 7.04 -9.75 -3.28
CA ALA A 63 8.50 -9.66 -3.38
C ALA A 63 9.21 -9.76 -2.01
N VAL A 64 8.62 -9.21 -0.95
CA VAL A 64 9.22 -9.18 0.40
C VAL A 64 9.13 -10.52 1.11
N ILE A 65 8.09 -11.31 0.87
CA ILE A 65 7.83 -12.57 1.59
C ILE A 65 9.06 -13.50 1.65
N PRO A 66 9.72 -13.89 0.52
CA PRO A 66 10.84 -14.82 0.57
C PRO A 66 12.03 -14.26 1.36
N VAL A 67 12.37 -12.99 1.13
CA VAL A 67 13.48 -12.31 1.81
C VAL A 67 13.22 -12.17 3.30
N ARG A 68 12.01 -11.77 3.69
CA ARG A 68 11.63 -11.61 5.09
C ARG A 68 11.55 -12.95 5.82
N ALA A 69 11.01 -13.98 5.19
CA ALA A 69 10.96 -15.33 5.76
C ALA A 69 12.37 -15.89 5.99
N TRP A 70 13.28 -15.68 5.03
CA TRP A 70 14.69 -16.01 5.21
C TRP A 70 15.32 -15.24 6.39
N LEU A 71 15.18 -13.91 6.42
CA LEU A 71 15.75 -13.09 7.50
C LEU A 71 15.21 -13.44 8.89
N LEU A 72 13.92 -13.77 9.01
CA LEU A 72 13.33 -14.20 10.29
C LEU A 72 13.95 -15.50 10.78
N ARG A 73 14.04 -16.51 9.91
CA ARG A 73 14.67 -17.80 10.25
C ARG A 73 16.13 -17.62 10.67
N GLU A 74 16.88 -16.85 9.90
CA GLU A 74 18.30 -16.61 10.18
C GLU A 74 18.53 -15.83 11.48
N LYS A 75 17.63 -14.90 11.78
CA LYS A 75 17.71 -14.09 13.00
C LYS A 75 17.45 -14.90 14.26
N GLU A 76 16.51 -15.84 14.21
CA GLU A 76 16.17 -16.71 15.34
C GLU A 76 17.28 -17.73 15.58
N SER A 77 17.69 -18.43 14.52
CA SER A 77 18.69 -19.49 14.57
C SER A 77 19.66 -19.37 13.38
N PRO A 78 20.76 -18.61 13.51
CA PRO A 78 21.80 -18.56 12.50
C PRO A 78 22.27 -19.97 12.16
N ASN A 79 22.26 -20.34 10.88
CA ASN A 79 22.63 -21.68 10.45
C ASN A 79 23.58 -21.61 9.27
N PRO A 80 24.79 -22.22 9.35
CA PRO A 80 25.73 -22.25 8.23
C PRO A 80 25.18 -22.92 6.97
N TYR A 81 24.16 -23.76 7.10
CA TYR A 81 23.48 -24.45 6.00
C TYR A 81 22.19 -23.76 5.56
N SER A 82 21.93 -22.56 6.05
CA SER A 82 20.79 -21.75 5.64
C SER A 82 20.82 -21.49 4.13
N ARG A 83 19.68 -21.77 3.48
CA ARG A 83 19.48 -21.44 2.09
C ARG A 83 19.15 -19.95 1.98
N LEU A 84 20.04 -19.20 1.35
CA LEU A 84 19.75 -17.83 0.93
C LEU A 84 18.61 -17.82 -0.11
N PRO A 85 17.83 -16.73 -0.21
CA PRO A 85 16.89 -16.54 -1.30
C PRO A 85 17.63 -16.57 -2.63
N SER A 86 16.93 -16.93 -3.71
CA SER A 86 17.53 -16.92 -5.04
C SER A 86 17.95 -15.51 -5.43
N GLU A 87 18.89 -15.41 -6.38
CA GLU A 87 19.30 -14.11 -6.92
C GLU A 87 18.12 -13.37 -7.55
N GLU A 88 17.21 -14.11 -8.20
CA GLU A 88 15.96 -13.58 -8.75
C GLU A 88 15.04 -13.01 -7.66
N GLU A 89 14.82 -13.74 -6.56
CA GLU A 89 14.00 -13.27 -5.44
C GLU A 89 14.58 -12.01 -4.80
N LEU A 90 15.91 -11.95 -4.66
CA LEU A 90 16.61 -10.78 -4.14
C LEU A 90 16.52 -9.60 -5.11
N ASP A 91 16.70 -9.83 -6.41
CA ASP A 91 16.64 -8.77 -7.42
C ASP A 91 15.24 -8.16 -7.52
N ILE A 92 14.20 -9.00 -7.53
CA ILE A 92 12.79 -8.56 -7.48
C ILE A 92 12.57 -7.68 -6.24
N PHE A 93 13.01 -8.12 -5.05
CA PHE A 93 12.88 -7.32 -3.83
C PHE A 93 13.63 -5.98 -3.93
N ILE A 94 14.88 -6.00 -4.41
CA ILE A 94 15.71 -4.81 -4.58
C ILE A 94 15.06 -3.82 -5.56
N HIS A 95 14.38 -4.32 -6.60
CA HIS A 95 13.65 -3.50 -7.55
C HIS A 95 12.56 -2.65 -6.88
N TYR A 96 11.90 -3.15 -5.84
CA TYR A 96 10.90 -2.37 -5.11
C TYR A 96 11.49 -1.41 -4.06
N LEU A 97 12.78 -1.53 -3.71
CA LEU A 97 13.45 -0.57 -2.83
C LEU A 97 13.72 0.76 -3.54
N ARG A 98 13.71 1.85 -2.76
CA ARG A 98 14.09 3.17 -3.27
C ARG A 98 15.57 3.16 -3.72
N PRO A 99 15.97 3.90 -4.76
CA PRO A 99 17.33 3.81 -5.33
C PRO A 99 18.47 3.94 -4.29
N TRP A 100 18.32 4.83 -3.31
CA TRP A 100 19.32 4.98 -2.24
C TRP A 100 19.31 3.83 -1.24
N GLN A 101 18.15 3.21 -0.97
CA GLN A 101 18.05 2.03 -0.10
C GLN A 101 18.69 0.81 -0.75
N ARG A 102 18.62 0.70 -2.09
CA ARG A 102 19.24 -0.41 -2.84
C ARG A 102 20.73 -0.50 -2.56
N GLY A 103 21.46 0.61 -2.69
CA GLY A 103 22.91 0.63 -2.45
C GLY A 103 23.28 0.25 -1.02
N VAL A 104 22.54 0.77 -0.04
CA VAL A 104 22.80 0.46 1.38
C VAL A 104 22.43 -0.99 1.71
N PHE A 105 21.31 -1.50 1.18
CA PHE A 105 20.90 -2.89 1.34
C PHE A 105 21.94 -3.86 0.75
N LEU A 106 22.40 -3.60 -0.48
CA LEU A 106 23.43 -4.39 -1.14
C LEU A 106 24.75 -4.39 -0.36
N LYS A 107 25.12 -3.25 0.23
CA LYS A 107 26.30 -3.15 1.10
C LYS A 107 26.17 -4.09 2.31
N HIS A 108 25.04 -4.03 3.03
CA HIS A 108 24.80 -4.92 4.17
C HIS A 108 24.70 -6.39 3.77
N LEU A 109 24.10 -6.68 2.62
CA LEU A 109 24.00 -8.04 2.10
C LEU A 109 25.39 -8.61 1.78
N LYS A 110 26.27 -7.80 1.19
CA LYS A 110 27.67 -8.17 0.95
C LYS A 110 28.41 -8.43 2.25
N SER A 111 28.31 -7.52 3.22
CA SER A 111 28.94 -7.69 4.54
C SER A 111 28.42 -8.92 5.28
N TYR A 112 27.13 -9.21 5.20
CA TYR A 112 26.56 -10.45 5.71
C TYR A 112 27.18 -11.68 5.04
N LYS A 113 27.28 -11.73 3.71
CA LYS A 113 27.91 -12.85 2.99
C LYS A 113 29.37 -13.04 3.41
N GLU A 114 30.13 -11.95 3.54
CA GLU A 114 31.52 -11.98 3.99
C GLU A 114 31.64 -12.56 5.42
N LEU A 115 30.84 -12.07 6.37
CA LEU A 115 30.79 -12.59 7.75
C LEU A 115 30.37 -14.06 7.80
N HIS A 116 29.39 -14.43 6.99
CA HIS A 116 28.88 -15.78 6.90
C HIS A 116 29.93 -16.77 6.40
N HIS A 117 30.84 -16.34 5.53
CA HIS A 117 31.97 -17.16 5.09
C HIS A 117 33.14 -17.14 6.07
N SER A 118 33.48 -16.00 6.66
CA SER A 118 34.66 -15.85 7.51
C SER A 118 34.50 -16.46 8.90
N LEU A 119 33.28 -16.51 9.44
CA LEU A 119 33.01 -17.03 10.78
C LEU A 119 32.76 -18.54 10.82
N ARG A 120 32.73 -19.21 9.66
CA ARG A 120 32.59 -20.68 9.59
C ARG A 120 33.87 -21.32 10.09
N VAL A 121 33.75 -22.08 11.17
CA VAL A 121 34.81 -22.95 11.68
C VAL A 121 34.36 -24.39 11.47
N GLN A 122 35.26 -25.20 10.94
CA GLN A 122 35.05 -26.63 10.81
C GLN A 122 35.71 -27.33 12.01
N ASP A 123 34.95 -28.16 12.72
CA ASP A 123 35.46 -28.97 13.81
C ASP A 123 36.21 -30.21 13.28
N SER A 124 36.89 -30.93 14.19
CA SER A 124 37.64 -32.16 13.85
C SER A 124 36.75 -33.32 13.38
N TYR A 125 35.43 -33.24 13.60
CA TYR A 125 34.43 -34.24 13.18
C TYR A 125 33.73 -33.84 11.87
N GLY A 126 34.11 -32.71 11.25
CA GLY A 126 33.55 -32.18 10.02
C GLY A 126 32.28 -31.33 10.18
N GLY A 127 31.83 -31.06 11.40
CA GLY A 127 30.75 -30.12 11.70
C GLY A 127 31.18 -28.69 11.42
N ILE A 128 30.29 -27.89 10.81
CA ILE A 128 30.51 -26.46 10.59
C ILE A 128 29.67 -25.70 11.61
N SER A 129 30.30 -24.84 12.38
CA SER A 129 29.64 -23.91 13.30
C SER A 129 30.16 -22.48 13.10
N TYR A 130 29.45 -21.51 13.66
CA TYR A 130 29.96 -20.14 13.71
C TYR A 130 30.80 -19.94 14.97
N GLN A 131 31.88 -19.17 14.83
CA GLN A 131 32.69 -18.76 15.98
C GLN A 131 31.95 -17.73 16.86
N SER A 132 31.11 -16.88 16.26
CA SER A 132 30.33 -15.85 16.96
C SER A 132 29.09 -15.45 16.16
N ASP A 133 27.92 -15.53 16.80
CA ASP A 133 26.64 -15.20 16.17
C ASP A 133 26.28 -13.71 16.24
N THR A 134 26.96 -12.93 17.09
CA THR A 134 26.54 -11.56 17.41
C THR A 134 26.69 -10.62 16.21
N ALA A 135 27.80 -10.72 15.49
CA ALA A 135 28.05 -9.91 14.29
C ALA A 135 27.05 -10.24 13.17
N ILE A 136 26.75 -11.53 12.97
CA ILE A 136 25.77 -12.00 11.99
C ILE A 136 24.38 -11.44 12.34
N ARG A 137 23.95 -11.58 13.60
CA ARG A 137 22.66 -11.05 14.08
C ARG A 137 22.56 -9.53 13.92
N GLN A 138 23.65 -8.79 14.15
CA GLN A 138 23.68 -7.33 13.95
C GLN A 138 23.45 -6.96 12.48
N GLU A 139 24.14 -7.59 11.54
CA GLU A 139 23.93 -7.32 10.10
C GLU A 139 22.55 -7.76 9.63
N LEU A 140 22.03 -8.90 10.10
CA LEU A 140 20.67 -9.35 9.81
C LEU A 140 19.61 -8.36 10.29
N ASN A 141 19.79 -7.75 11.47
CA ASN A 141 18.89 -6.71 11.95
C ASN A 141 18.89 -5.46 11.04
N LYS A 142 20.06 -5.09 10.49
CA LYS A 142 20.15 -3.98 9.51
C LYS A 142 19.39 -4.33 8.24
N LEU A 143 19.59 -5.54 7.68
CA LEU A 143 18.84 -6.03 6.52
C LEU A 143 17.33 -6.09 6.78
N PHE A 144 16.93 -6.57 7.95
CA PHE A 144 15.53 -6.68 8.36
C PHE A 144 14.81 -5.33 8.38
N SER A 145 15.52 -4.25 8.71
CA SER A 145 14.95 -2.90 8.71
C SER A 145 14.40 -2.44 7.35
N TYR A 146 14.87 -3.03 6.24
CA TYR A 146 14.39 -2.75 4.88
C TYR A 146 13.18 -3.57 4.47
N THR A 147 12.87 -4.65 5.21
CA THR A 147 11.68 -5.48 4.94
C THR A 147 10.43 -4.97 5.66
N GLY A 148 10.60 -4.12 6.66
CA GLY A 148 9.50 -3.43 7.34
C GLY A 148 9.09 -2.17 6.58
N ARG A 149 7.85 -2.11 6.11
CA ARG A 149 7.27 -0.86 5.62
C ARG A 149 6.90 0.00 6.84
N LYS A 150 7.56 1.14 7.01
CA LYS A 150 7.09 2.23 7.89
C LYS A 150 6.03 3.05 7.16
#